data_AF-A0A8B5XM29-F1
#
_entry.id   AF-A0A8B5XM29-F1
#
_cell.length_a   1.000
_cell.length_b   1.000
_cell.length_c   1.000
_cell.angle_alpha   90.00
_cell.angle_beta   90.00
_cell.angle_gamma   90.00
#
_symmetry.space_group_name_H-M   'P 1'
#
loop_
_entity.id
_entity.type
_entity.pdbx_description
1 polymer ?
#
loop_
_entity_poly.entity_id
_entity_poly.type
_entity_poly.pdbx_seq_one_letter_code
_entity_poly.pdbx_strand_id
1 'polypeptide(L)' 'QEDLFTVYQMNFIRKHGSQTELNVSDEAISDHCPNCGAPLKISAISKCDYCDADLTRSPNQWVLDTYDVVDEDELYN' A
#
# COMPACT_ATOMS: atom_id res chain seq x y z
N GLN A 1 -20.25 19.41 21.05
CA GLN A 1 -19.14 18.46 21.02
C GLN A 1 -18.54 18.63 19.64
N GLU A 2 -17.33 19.16 19.56
CA GLU A 2 -16.64 19.24 18.26
C GLU A 2 -15.99 17.89 17.99
N ASP A 3 -16.20 17.37 16.78
CA ASP A 3 -15.58 16.13 16.36
C ASP A 3 -14.09 16.40 16.09
N LEU A 4 -13.23 15.74 16.85
CA LEU A 4 -11.79 15.74 16.62
C LEU A 4 -11.49 14.68 15.56
N PHE A 5 -11.24 15.11 14.33
CA PHE A 5 -10.74 14.25 13.27
C PHE A 5 -9.31 14.62 12.90
N THR A 6 -8.59 13.65 12.34
CA THR A 6 -7.23 13.83 11.80
C THR A 6 -7.25 13.36 10.35
N VAL A 7 -6.82 14.23 9.44
CA VAL A 7 -6.77 13.91 8.01
C VAL A 7 -5.37 13.42 7.67
N TYR A 8 -5.30 12.29 6.98
CA TYR A 8 -4.06 11.73 6.46
C TYR A 8 -4.08 11.81 4.94
N GLN A 9 -3.07 12.45 4.36
CA GLN A 9 -2.78 12.36 2.94
C GLN A 9 -1.77 11.24 2.73
N MET A 10 -2.09 10.26 1.88
CA MET A 10 -1.21 9.12 1.59
C MET A 10 -0.85 9.09 0.10
N ASN A 11 0.44 9.13 -0.21
CA ASN A 11 0.95 9.06 -1.57
C ASN A 11 1.41 7.65 -1.89
N PHE A 12 0.88 7.08 -2.95
CA PHE A 12 1.26 5.75 -3.42
C PHE A 12 2.01 5.85 -4.75
N ILE A 13 3.11 5.10 -4.87
CA ILE A 13 3.90 5.00 -6.10
C ILE A 13 3.74 3.61 -6.72
N ARG A 14 3.81 3.57 -8.05
CA ARG A 14 3.82 2.32 -8.84
C ARG A 14 4.74 2.48 -10.03
N LYS A 15 5.41 1.39 -10.42
CA LYS A 15 6.27 1.37 -11.60
C LYS A 15 5.45 1.65 -12.87
N HIS A 16 5.88 2.63 -13.65
CA HIS A 16 5.25 2.95 -14.93
C HIS A 16 5.22 1.73 -15.87
N GLY A 17 4.09 1.50 -16.51
CA GLY A 17 3.86 0.37 -17.42
C GLY A 17 3.54 -0.97 -16.74
N SER A 18 3.52 -1.01 -15.40
CA SER A 18 3.05 -2.19 -14.66
C SER A 18 1.60 -2.52 -15.02
N GLN A 19 1.32 -3.78 -15.31
CA GLN A 19 -0.03 -4.29 -15.56
C GLN A 19 -0.58 -4.91 -14.28
N THR A 20 -1.89 -4.73 -14.03
CA THR A 20 -2.59 -5.49 -13.00
C THR A 20 -2.85 -6.89 -13.54
N GLU A 21 -2.51 -7.92 -12.76
CA GLU A 21 -2.78 -9.29 -13.17
C GLU A 21 -4.29 -9.56 -13.12
N LEU A 22 -4.85 -10.06 -14.24
CA LEU A 22 -6.28 -10.33 -14.38
C LEU A 22 -6.72 -11.64 -13.70
N ASN A 23 -5.80 -12.38 -13.09
CA ASN A 23 -6.00 -13.77 -12.64
C ASN A 23 -6.42 -13.89 -11.16
N VAL A 24 -6.65 -12.78 -10.48
CA VAL A 24 -7.11 -12.78 -9.08
C VAL A 24 -8.63 -12.57 -9.12
N SER A 25 -9.36 -13.26 -8.25
CA SER A 25 -10.77 -12.94 -7.96
C SER A 25 -10.94 -11.42 -7.86
N ASP A 26 -12.13 -10.89 -8.12
CA ASP A 26 -12.43 -9.44 -8.17
C ASP A 26 -12.04 -8.63 -6.91
N GLU A 27 -11.39 -9.25 -5.91
CA GLU A 27 -10.81 -8.63 -4.73
C GLU A 27 -9.28 -8.45 -4.83
N ALA A 28 -8.82 -7.22 -4.63
CA ALA A 28 -7.41 -6.96 -4.39
C ALA A 28 -6.98 -7.53 -3.02
N ILE A 29 -6.13 -8.57 -3.03
CA ILE A 29 -5.59 -9.20 -1.83
C ILE A 29 -4.35 -8.44 -1.36
N SER A 30 -4.48 -7.65 -0.29
CA SER A 30 -3.39 -6.83 0.28
C SER A 30 -2.67 -7.51 1.47
N ASP A 31 -3.31 -8.52 2.07
CA ASP A 31 -2.84 -9.21 3.26
C ASP A 31 -1.99 -10.46 2.95
N HIS A 32 -1.63 -10.70 1.69
CA HIS A 32 -0.79 -11.83 1.28
C HIS A 32 0.41 -11.37 0.43
N CYS A 33 1.51 -12.10 0.56
CA CYS A 33 2.74 -11.81 -0.14
C CYS A 33 2.54 -12.05 -1.64
N PRO A 34 2.80 -11.06 -2.51
CA PRO A 34 2.61 -11.23 -3.95
C PRO A 34 3.59 -12.24 -4.58
N ASN A 35 4.70 -12.57 -3.89
CA ASN A 35 5.70 -13.50 -4.41
C ASN A 35 5.45 -14.97 -4.00
N CYS A 36 4.88 -15.22 -2.82
CA CYS A 36 4.72 -16.59 -2.29
C CYS A 36 3.32 -16.91 -1.76
N GLY A 37 2.42 -15.93 -1.67
CA GLY A 37 1.07 -16.10 -1.14
C GLY A 37 0.99 -16.29 0.38
N ALA A 38 2.07 -16.09 1.14
CA ALA A 38 2.02 -16.16 2.60
C ALA A 38 1.36 -14.91 3.20
N PRO A 39 0.60 -15.02 4.31
CA PRO A 39 -0.03 -13.86 4.94
C PRO A 39 1.01 -12.84 5.42
N LEU A 40 0.81 -11.58 5.06
CA LEU A 40 1.61 -10.45 5.49
C LEU A 40 1.03 -9.89 6.80
N LYS A 41 1.90 -9.62 7.77
CA LYS A 41 1.53 -8.73 8.88
C LYS A 41 1.60 -7.30 8.36
N ILE A 42 0.44 -6.64 8.25
CA ILE A 42 0.35 -5.23 7.84
C ILE A 42 1.09 -4.38 8.88
N SER A 43 2.35 -4.11 8.60
CA SER A 43 3.26 -3.23 9.32
C SER A 43 4.27 -2.70 8.30
N ALA A 44 5.18 -1.80 8.68
CA ALA A 44 6.20 -1.23 7.78
C ALA A 44 7.28 -2.26 7.35
N ILE A 45 6.84 -3.45 6.92
CA ILE A 45 7.67 -4.59 6.57
C ILE A 45 8.17 -4.38 5.15
N SER A 46 9.49 -4.27 5.04
CA SER A 46 10.18 -4.21 3.77
C SER A 46 10.46 -5.60 3.16
N LYS A 47 10.29 -6.69 3.92
CA LYS A 47 10.60 -8.05 3.48
C LYS A 47 9.61 -9.10 3.97
N CYS A 48 9.20 -10.01 3.10
CA CYS A 48 8.35 -11.13 3.51
C CYS A 48 9.11 -12.10 4.44
N ASP A 49 8.57 -12.37 5.63
CA ASP A 49 9.16 -13.31 6.60
C ASP A 49 9.25 -14.78 6.12
N TYR A 50 8.57 -15.11 5.01
CA TYR A 50 8.48 -16.48 4.50
C TYR A 50 9.41 -16.75 3.32
N CYS A 51 9.52 -15.81 2.38
CA CYS A 51 10.30 -15.98 1.15
C CYS A 51 11.40 -14.93 0.96
N ASP A 52 11.62 -14.06 1.97
CA ASP A 52 12.58 -12.95 1.97
C ASP A 52 12.41 -11.94 0.82
N ALA A 53 11.28 -11.98 0.10
CA ALA A 53 11.00 -11.06 -0.99
C ALA A 53 10.92 -9.62 -0.47
N ASP A 54 11.63 -8.71 -1.16
CA ASP A 54 11.55 -7.28 -0.91
C ASP A 54 10.18 -6.73 -1.36
N LEU A 55 9.36 -6.33 -0.39
CA LEU A 55 8.01 -5.83 -0.60
C LEU A 55 8.00 -4.35 -1.02
N THR A 56 9.08 -3.60 -0.74
CA THR A 56 9.18 -2.17 -1.10
C THR A 56 9.42 -1.95 -2.59
N ARG A 57 9.85 -2.99 -3.32
CA ARG A 57 10.27 -2.91 -4.72
C ARG A 57 9.47 -3.82 -5.65
N SER A 58 8.33 -4.34 -5.20
CA SER A 58 7.51 -5.21 -6.05
C SER A 58 7.02 -4.44 -7.28
N PRO A 59 7.48 -4.79 -8.50
CA PRO A 59 7.28 -3.96 -9.69
C PRO A 59 5.83 -3.91 -10.15
N ASN A 60 4.97 -4.77 -9.61
CA ASN A 60 3.57 -4.89 -9.99
C ASN A 60 2.57 -4.32 -8.99
N GLN A 61 3.04 -3.73 -7.89
CA GLN A 61 2.21 -3.31 -6.77
C GLN A 61 2.26 -1.78 -6.56
N TRP A 62 1.22 -1.25 -5.91
CA TRP A 62 1.26 0.09 -5.33
C TRP A 62 1.97 0.04 -3.99
N VAL A 63 2.92 0.94 -3.77
CA VAL A 63 3.70 1.04 -2.53
C VAL A 63 3.42 2.41 -1.91
N LEU A 64 3.17 2.45 -0.59
CA LEU A 64 3.06 3.71 0.14
C LEU A 64 4.44 4.39 0.15
N ASP A 65 4.52 5.59 -0.41
CA ASP A 65 5.74 6.40 -0.50
C ASP A 65 5.85 7.37 0.68
N THR A 66 4.83 8.22 0.86
CA THR A 66 4.74 9.14 1.99
C THR A 66 3.34 9.17 2.58
N TYR A 67 3.25 9.60 3.83
CA TYR A 67 1.99 10.00 4.43
C TYR A 67 2.23 11.22 5.32
N ASP A 68 1.28 12.15 5.29
CA ASP A 68 1.36 13.42 6.00
C ASP A 68 0.03 13.68 6.71
N VAL A 69 0.10 14.32 7.89
CA VAL A 69 -1.09 14.85 8.55
C VAL A 69 -1.33 16.24 8.01
N VAL A 70 -2.49 16.46 7.40
CA VAL A 70 -2.84 17.72 6.75
C VAL A 70 -4.08 18.30 7.40
N ASP A 71 -4.24 19.63 7.31
CA ASP A 71 -5.51 20.26 7.62
C ASP A 71 -6.50 19.98 6.49
N GLU A 72 -7.80 19.86 6.82
CA GLU A 72 -8.84 19.53 5.83
C GLU A 72 -8.88 20.54 4.67
N ASP A 73 -8.69 21.82 4.99
CA ASP A 73 -8.67 22.91 4.02
C ASP A 73 -7.48 22.82 3.03
N GLU A 74 -6.37 22.17 3.40
CA GLU A 74 -5.23 21.97 2.50
C GLU A 74 -5.42 20.80 1.54
N LEU A 75 -6.28 19.83 1.86
CA LEU A 75 -6.47 18.63 1.03
C LEU A 75 -7.32 18.90 -0.23
N TYR A 76 -8.24 19.87 -0.17
CA TYR A 76 -9.20 20.15 -1.25
C TYR A 76 -8.87 21.37 -2.11
N ASN A 77 -7.73 22.03 -1.86
CA ASN A 77 -7.24 23.19 -2.62
C ASN A 77 -6.11 22.82 -3.59
#